data_AF-A0A7X9H6Z7-F1
#
_entry.id   AF-A0A7X9H6Z7-F1
#
_cell.length_a   1.000
_cell.length_b   1.000
_cell.length_c   1.000
_cell.angle_alpha   90.00
_cell.angle_beta   90.00
_cell.angle_gamma   90.00
#
_symmetry.space_group_name_H-M   'P 1'
#
loop_
_entity.id
_entity.type
_entity.pdbx_description
1 polymer ?
#
loop_
_entity_poly.entity_id
_entity_poly.type
_entity_poly.pdbx_seq_one_letter_code
_entity_poly.pdbx_strand_id
1 'polypeptide(L)'
;IWVWTSYDYETSPAWYPGDDVVDILGYDKYNAKDGLPNGSAISSTFYNLVQLTNGKKMVAMSENDTIPRVSGLIDEKAGWLYFCPWYGWWLTSEQNNPVDWLIEIYQSEYCITLDELPELKTYPIGDFKGQPTPMPTLPPDILYGDLNGDGGIDTIDLFLMKGLVLKIQEGTENMHVLADLNGDGFVDSMDLTLLKRYILRKISNFHVEEG
;
A
#
# COMPACT_ATOMS: atom_id res chain seq x y z
N ILE A 1 2.21 7.53 1.42
CA ILE A 1 0.74 7.34 1.60
C ILE A 1 0.56 5.94 2.13
N TRP A 2 0.13 5.79 3.37
CA TRP A 2 -0.04 4.51 4.06
C TRP A 2 -1.50 4.05 3.99
N VAL A 3 -1.73 2.89 3.36
CA VAL A 3 -3.05 2.26 3.28
C VAL A 3 -3.11 1.14 4.32
N TRP A 4 -4.07 1.21 5.24
CA TRP A 4 -4.35 0.12 6.16
C TRP A 4 -5.64 -0.58 5.78
N THR A 5 -5.54 -1.87 5.47
CA THR A 5 -6.68 -2.69 5.06
C THR A 5 -7.41 -3.26 6.28
N SER A 6 -8.74 -3.19 6.25
CA SER A 6 -9.60 -3.69 7.32
C SER A 6 -10.78 -4.49 6.79
N TYR A 7 -11.42 -5.23 7.69
CA TYR A 7 -12.78 -5.73 7.52
C TYR A 7 -13.78 -4.83 8.28
N ASP A 8 -15.07 -5.00 8.07
CA ASP A 8 -16.13 -4.22 8.75
C ASP A 8 -16.78 -4.94 9.94
N TYR A 9 -16.12 -5.96 10.50
CA TYR A 9 -16.58 -6.65 11.70
C TYR A 9 -16.52 -5.72 12.93
N GLU A 10 -17.37 -5.99 13.94
CA GLU A 10 -17.38 -5.25 15.21
C GLU A 10 -16.01 -5.27 15.93
N THR A 11 -15.20 -6.30 15.70
CA THR A 11 -13.86 -6.45 16.28
C THR A 11 -12.75 -5.79 15.47
N SER A 12 -13.01 -5.41 14.22
CA SER A 12 -12.00 -4.79 13.34
C SER A 12 -11.36 -3.50 13.89
N PRO A 13 -12.09 -2.61 14.60
CA PRO A 13 -11.48 -1.39 15.16
C PRO A 13 -10.31 -1.66 16.11
N ALA A 14 -10.26 -2.82 16.77
CA ALA A 14 -9.16 -3.19 17.66
C ALA A 14 -7.81 -3.36 16.95
N TRP A 15 -7.83 -3.51 15.62
CA TRP A 15 -6.64 -3.68 14.78
C TRP A 15 -6.21 -2.36 14.12
N TYR A 16 -6.95 -1.27 14.31
CA TYR A 16 -6.63 0.01 13.70
C TYR A 16 -5.36 0.60 14.33
N PRO A 17 -4.27 0.82 13.56
CA PRO A 17 -2.99 1.24 14.12
C PRO A 17 -2.99 2.66 14.69
N GLY A 18 -3.86 3.54 14.19
CA GLY A 18 -3.96 4.93 14.64
C GLY A 18 -4.05 5.94 13.51
N ASP A 19 -4.64 7.11 13.80
CA ASP A 19 -4.83 8.22 12.86
C ASP A 19 -3.50 8.84 12.37
N ASP A 20 -2.43 8.70 13.15
CA ASP A 20 -1.10 9.28 12.92
C ASP A 20 -0.22 8.46 11.96
N VAL A 21 -0.58 7.20 11.70
CA VAL A 21 0.18 6.28 10.84
C VAL A 21 -0.64 5.71 9.67
N VAL A 22 -1.91 6.11 9.53
CA VAL A 22 -2.78 5.67 8.43
C VAL A 22 -3.28 6.87 7.63
N ASP A 23 -3.10 6.84 6.30
CA ASP A 23 -3.62 7.87 5.40
C ASP A 23 -4.96 7.47 4.77
N ILE A 24 -5.13 6.20 4.41
CA ILE A 24 -6.29 5.65 3.68
C ILE A 24 -6.72 4.32 4.31
N LEU A 25 -8.02 4.07 4.37
CA LEU A 25 -8.58 2.75 4.73
C LEU A 25 -8.79 1.91 3.48
N GLY A 26 -8.25 0.69 3.47
CA GLY A 26 -8.50 -0.32 2.43
C GLY A 26 -9.56 -1.34 2.85
N TYR A 27 -10.22 -1.95 1.87
CA TYR A 27 -11.07 -3.12 2.04
C TYR A 27 -10.92 -4.06 0.83
N ASP A 28 -10.76 -5.35 1.10
CA ASP A 28 -10.59 -6.38 0.08
C ASP A 28 -11.92 -7.10 -0.16
N LYS A 29 -12.55 -6.83 -1.32
CA LYS A 29 -13.88 -7.33 -1.68
C LYS A 29 -13.78 -8.58 -2.56
N TYR A 30 -13.95 -9.76 -1.96
CA TYR A 30 -14.12 -11.01 -2.68
C TYR A 30 -15.50 -11.62 -2.42
N ASN A 31 -16.49 -11.27 -3.24
CA ASN A 31 -17.89 -11.63 -3.03
C ASN A 31 -18.64 -12.13 -4.28
N ALA A 32 -17.94 -12.36 -5.38
CA ALA A 32 -18.44 -13.18 -6.48
C ALA A 32 -18.74 -14.58 -5.95
N LYS A 33 -19.87 -15.15 -6.37
CA LYS A 33 -20.37 -16.40 -5.79
C LYS A 33 -21.16 -17.18 -6.82
N ASP A 34 -21.14 -18.51 -6.67
CA ASP A 34 -21.92 -19.43 -7.49
C ASP A 34 -21.60 -19.31 -9.00
N GLY A 35 -20.36 -18.90 -9.32
CA GLY A 35 -19.88 -18.70 -10.69
C GLY A 35 -20.43 -17.43 -11.37
N LEU A 36 -20.97 -16.49 -10.58
CA LEU A 36 -21.57 -15.25 -11.07
C LEU A 36 -20.86 -14.02 -10.50
N PRO A 37 -20.75 -12.93 -11.29
CA PRO A 37 -20.16 -11.68 -10.83
C PRO A 37 -21.06 -11.00 -9.81
N ASN A 38 -20.46 -10.27 -8.87
CA ASN A 38 -21.19 -9.52 -7.85
C ASN A 38 -20.90 -8.01 -7.94
N GLY A 39 -21.79 -7.33 -8.65
CA GLY A 39 -21.73 -5.90 -8.93
C GLY A 39 -22.13 -4.97 -7.78
N SER A 40 -22.35 -5.49 -6.56
CA SER A 40 -22.73 -4.68 -5.41
C SER A 40 -21.66 -3.64 -5.07
N ALA A 41 -22.10 -2.42 -4.78
CA ALA A 41 -21.25 -1.34 -4.28
C ALA A 41 -20.81 -1.51 -2.83
N ILE A 42 -21.33 -2.53 -2.12
CA ILE A 42 -21.08 -2.82 -0.70
C ILE A 42 -21.14 -1.54 0.17
N SER A 43 -22.15 -0.70 -0.05
CA SER A 43 -22.30 0.62 0.58
C SER A 43 -22.34 0.58 2.10
N SER A 44 -22.93 -0.45 2.71
CA SER A 44 -22.90 -0.63 4.17
C SER A 44 -21.46 -0.79 4.69
N THR A 45 -20.65 -1.63 4.04
CA THR A 45 -19.23 -1.79 4.36
C THR A 45 -18.45 -0.50 4.15
N PHE A 46 -18.70 0.20 3.04
CA PHE A 46 -18.10 1.52 2.79
C PHE A 46 -18.37 2.49 3.94
N TYR A 47 -19.64 2.65 4.35
CA TYR A 47 -20.00 3.57 5.41
C TYR A 47 -19.48 3.14 6.79
N ASN A 48 -19.36 1.84 7.06
CA ASN A 48 -18.74 1.33 8.29
C ASN A 48 -17.26 1.77 8.38
N LEU A 49 -16.52 1.69 7.27
CA LEU A 49 -15.12 2.15 7.21
C LEU A 49 -15.02 3.68 7.31
N VAL A 50 -15.91 4.42 6.64
CA VAL A 50 -15.98 5.88 6.81
C VAL A 50 -16.22 6.23 8.29
N GLN A 51 -17.14 5.52 8.95
CA GLN A 51 -17.44 5.74 10.37
C GLN A 51 -16.27 5.38 11.29
N LEU A 52 -15.48 4.36 10.97
CA LEU A 52 -14.30 3.94 11.77
C LEU A 52 -13.36 5.11 12.06
N THR A 53 -13.19 6.02 11.11
CA THR A 53 -12.31 7.21 11.24
C THR A 53 -13.09 8.52 11.33
N ASN A 54 -14.40 8.46 11.63
CA ASN A 54 -15.30 9.62 11.66
C ASN A 54 -15.25 10.47 10.38
N GLY A 55 -15.07 9.83 9.22
CA GLY A 55 -14.99 10.47 7.90
C GLY A 55 -13.73 11.30 7.66
N LYS A 56 -12.68 11.14 8.46
CA LYS A 56 -11.42 11.88 8.31
C LYS A 56 -10.46 11.27 7.30
N LYS A 57 -10.62 9.98 6.99
CA LYS A 57 -9.76 9.23 6.06
C LYS A 57 -10.56 8.82 4.83
N MET A 58 -9.91 8.83 3.67
CA MET A 58 -10.49 8.26 2.45
C MET A 58 -10.59 6.74 2.59
N VAL A 59 -11.52 6.14 1.85
CA VAL A 59 -11.77 4.69 1.87
C VAL A 59 -11.64 4.15 0.45
N ALA A 60 -10.87 3.08 0.28
CA ALA A 60 -10.56 2.46 -1.00
C ALA A 60 -10.88 0.97 -1.00
N MET A 61 -11.25 0.45 -2.17
CA MET A 61 -11.39 -0.98 -2.42
C MET A 61 -10.02 -1.49 -2.87
N SER A 62 -9.17 -1.81 -1.89
CA SER A 62 -7.73 -2.08 -2.07
C SER A 62 -7.47 -3.33 -2.91
N GLU A 63 -8.38 -4.30 -2.83
CA GLU A 63 -8.48 -5.44 -3.72
C GLU A 63 -9.94 -5.75 -4.03
N ASN A 64 -10.20 -6.37 -5.18
CA ASN A 64 -11.49 -6.99 -5.45
C ASN A 64 -11.46 -8.14 -6.46
N ASP A 65 -12.52 -8.93 -6.46
CA ASP A 65 -12.90 -9.77 -7.59
C ASP A 65 -13.69 -8.96 -8.63
N THR A 66 -15.02 -8.92 -8.50
CA THR A 66 -15.91 -8.12 -9.33
C THR A 66 -15.81 -6.64 -8.96
N ILE A 67 -15.56 -5.80 -9.96
CA ILE A 67 -15.70 -4.35 -9.83
C ILE A 67 -17.18 -4.00 -9.64
N PRO A 68 -17.55 -3.14 -8.68
CA PRO A 68 -18.93 -2.68 -8.53
C PRO A 68 -19.49 -2.06 -9.81
N ARG A 69 -20.80 -2.19 -10.01
CA ARG A 69 -21.51 -1.51 -11.10
C ARG A 69 -21.52 -0.01 -10.83
N VAL A 70 -21.21 0.79 -11.84
CA VAL A 70 -21.15 2.26 -11.71
C VAL A 70 -22.47 2.87 -11.20
N SER A 71 -23.62 2.33 -11.63
CA SER A 71 -24.93 2.75 -11.12
C SER A 71 -25.06 2.56 -9.62
N GLY A 72 -24.62 1.41 -9.09
CA GLY A 72 -24.65 1.14 -7.64
C GLY A 72 -23.75 2.09 -6.86
N LEU A 73 -22.56 2.41 -7.37
CA LEU A 73 -21.66 3.38 -6.74
C LEU A 73 -22.32 4.77 -6.61
N ILE A 74 -22.96 5.23 -7.69
CA ILE A 74 -23.61 6.55 -7.76
C ILE A 74 -24.88 6.60 -6.91
N ASP A 75 -25.79 5.64 -7.10
CA ASP A 75 -27.11 5.63 -6.46
C ASP A 75 -27.00 5.46 -4.94
N GLU A 76 -26.10 4.58 -4.50
CA GLU A 76 -25.86 4.30 -3.09
C GLU A 76 -24.84 5.26 -2.44
N LYS A 77 -24.25 6.18 -3.22
CA LYS A 77 -23.22 7.14 -2.77
C LYS A 77 -22.01 6.46 -2.12
N ALA A 78 -21.65 5.27 -2.59
CA ALA A 78 -20.47 4.53 -2.15
C ALA A 78 -19.23 5.03 -2.90
N GLY A 79 -18.68 6.16 -2.44
CA GLY A 79 -17.54 6.84 -3.06
C GLY A 79 -16.19 6.20 -2.74
N TRP A 80 -15.99 4.94 -3.12
CA TRP A 80 -14.68 4.28 -3.04
C TRP A 80 -13.64 5.08 -3.83
N LEU A 81 -12.50 5.38 -3.20
CA LEU A 81 -11.43 6.21 -3.79
C LEU A 81 -10.84 5.59 -5.07
N TYR A 82 -10.62 4.28 -5.04
CA TYR A 82 -10.23 3.46 -6.18
C TYR A 82 -10.74 2.03 -5.98
N PHE A 83 -10.72 1.24 -7.06
CA PHE A 83 -10.90 -0.22 -7.05
C PHE A 83 -9.69 -0.87 -7.71
N CYS A 84 -9.36 -2.10 -7.33
CA CYS A 84 -8.16 -2.79 -7.80
C CYS A 84 -8.46 -4.30 -7.93
N PRO A 85 -8.92 -4.77 -9.11
CA PRO A 85 -9.15 -6.18 -9.32
C PRO A 85 -7.84 -6.95 -9.19
N TRP A 86 -7.89 -8.12 -8.55
CA TRP A 86 -6.71 -8.98 -8.53
C TRP A 86 -6.36 -9.44 -9.95
N TYR A 87 -5.10 -9.83 -10.15
CA TYR A 87 -4.61 -10.18 -11.48
C TYR A 87 -5.23 -11.48 -12.02
N GLY A 88 -5.01 -11.71 -13.31
CA GLY A 88 -5.34 -12.98 -13.97
C GLY A 88 -6.83 -13.24 -13.96
N TRP A 89 -7.22 -14.41 -13.44
CA TRP A 89 -8.61 -14.90 -13.49
C TRP A 89 -9.63 -13.95 -12.83
N TRP A 90 -9.23 -13.21 -11.80
CA TRP A 90 -10.10 -12.26 -11.12
C TRP A 90 -10.48 -11.07 -12.01
N LEU A 91 -9.54 -10.54 -12.79
CA LEU A 91 -9.82 -9.49 -13.77
C LEU A 91 -10.42 -10.03 -15.08
N THR A 92 -9.92 -11.15 -15.61
CA THR A 92 -10.19 -11.55 -17.01
C THR A 92 -11.34 -12.54 -17.18
N SER A 93 -11.92 -13.07 -16.10
CA SER A 93 -13.03 -14.01 -16.19
C SER A 93 -14.38 -13.32 -16.24
N GLU A 94 -15.25 -13.77 -17.15
CA GLU A 94 -16.69 -13.42 -17.19
C GLU A 94 -17.43 -13.73 -15.87
N GLN A 95 -16.91 -14.65 -15.05
CA GLN A 95 -17.49 -14.94 -13.73
C GLN A 95 -17.23 -13.84 -12.70
N ASN A 96 -16.21 -13.02 -12.92
CA ASN A 96 -15.84 -11.94 -12.01
C ASN A 96 -16.15 -10.59 -12.64
N ASN A 97 -15.69 -10.35 -13.87
CA ASN A 97 -15.82 -9.08 -14.57
C ASN A 97 -16.25 -9.32 -16.02
N PRO A 98 -17.57 -9.39 -16.28
CA PRO A 98 -18.09 -9.43 -17.63
C PRO A 98 -17.55 -8.27 -18.49
N VAL A 99 -17.24 -8.53 -19.75
CA VAL A 99 -16.62 -7.52 -20.63
C VAL A 99 -17.48 -6.27 -20.79
N ASP A 100 -18.80 -6.43 -20.86
CA ASP A 100 -19.74 -5.30 -20.93
C ASP A 100 -19.74 -4.46 -19.65
N TRP A 101 -19.52 -5.06 -18.48
CA TRP A 101 -19.38 -4.34 -17.20
C TRP A 101 -18.07 -3.56 -17.14
N LEU A 102 -16.97 -4.14 -17.64
CA LEU A 102 -15.69 -3.45 -17.75
C LEU A 102 -15.81 -2.24 -18.69
N ILE A 103 -16.41 -2.42 -19.87
CA ILE A 103 -16.65 -1.32 -20.82
C ILE A 103 -17.48 -0.22 -20.15
N GLU A 104 -18.56 -0.59 -19.45
CA GLU A 104 -19.44 0.38 -18.80
C GLU A 104 -18.72 1.23 -17.76
N ILE A 105 -17.94 0.63 -16.85
CA ILE A 105 -17.29 1.43 -15.81
C ILE A 105 -16.13 2.26 -16.37
N TYR A 106 -15.28 1.69 -17.22
CA TYR A 106 -14.11 2.38 -17.77
C TYR A 106 -14.46 3.46 -18.82
N GLN A 107 -15.67 3.45 -19.37
CA GLN A 107 -16.18 4.51 -20.26
C GLN A 107 -17.16 5.46 -19.54
N SER A 108 -17.33 5.32 -18.22
CA SER A 108 -18.20 6.21 -17.45
C SER A 108 -17.46 7.48 -17.03
N GLU A 109 -18.15 8.62 -17.07
CA GLU A 109 -17.66 9.91 -16.53
C GLU A 109 -17.38 9.88 -15.00
N TYR A 110 -17.78 8.80 -14.32
CA TYR A 110 -17.53 8.61 -12.89
C TYR A 110 -16.13 8.01 -12.63
N CYS A 111 -15.60 7.20 -13.55
CA CYS A 111 -14.36 6.47 -13.37
C CYS A 111 -13.20 7.23 -14.01
N ILE A 112 -12.26 7.69 -13.20
CA ILE A 112 -11.04 8.33 -13.71
C ILE A 112 -10.11 7.28 -14.30
N THR A 113 -9.71 7.43 -15.57
CA THR A 113 -8.75 6.56 -16.26
C THR A 113 -7.37 7.20 -16.40
N LEU A 114 -6.39 6.41 -16.87
CA LEU A 114 -5.00 6.85 -16.99
C LEU A 114 -4.84 8.12 -17.85
N ASP A 115 -5.60 8.23 -18.93
CA ASP A 115 -5.58 9.37 -19.85
C ASP A 115 -6.24 10.64 -19.30
N GLU A 116 -6.98 10.52 -18.21
CA GLU A 116 -7.66 11.63 -17.53
C GLU A 116 -6.87 12.14 -16.31
N LEU A 117 -5.83 11.42 -15.88
CA LEU A 117 -4.96 11.86 -14.80
C LEU A 117 -4.16 13.10 -15.21
N PRO A 118 -3.94 14.05 -14.28
CA PRO A 118 -3.03 15.16 -14.55
C PRO A 118 -1.57 14.69 -14.57
N GLU A 119 -0.69 15.54 -15.10
CA GLU A 119 0.76 15.35 -15.04
C GLU A 119 1.28 15.39 -13.59
N LEU A 120 1.31 14.23 -12.92
CA LEU A 120 1.57 14.14 -11.48
C LEU A 120 2.90 14.75 -11.03
N LYS A 121 3.91 14.80 -11.91
CA LYS A 121 5.23 15.39 -11.60
C LYS A 121 5.20 16.91 -11.48
N THR A 122 4.26 17.56 -12.14
CA THR A 122 4.14 19.03 -12.19
C THR A 122 2.81 19.51 -11.61
N TYR A 123 1.96 18.57 -11.19
CA TYR A 123 0.67 18.90 -10.61
C TYR A 123 0.84 19.74 -9.35
N PRO A 124 0.18 20.91 -9.27
CA PRO A 124 0.30 21.76 -8.10
C PRO A 124 -0.32 21.04 -6.90
N ILE A 125 0.53 20.64 -5.96
CA ILE A 125 0.07 20.28 -4.62
C ILE A 125 -0.35 21.62 -3.99
N GLY A 126 -1.67 21.81 -3.81
CA GLY A 126 -2.19 23.03 -3.21
C GLY A 126 -1.57 23.30 -1.83
N ASP A 127 -1.69 24.55 -1.34
CA ASP A 127 -1.28 24.97 0.02
C ASP A 127 -2.05 24.19 1.10
N PHE A 128 -1.76 22.90 1.26
CA PHE A 128 -2.33 22.07 2.30
C PHE A 128 -1.69 22.50 3.61
N LYS A 129 -2.28 23.50 4.26
CA LYS A 129 -2.06 23.82 5.69
C LYS A 129 -2.77 22.79 6.56
N GLY A 130 -2.62 21.50 6.25
CA GLY A 130 -2.90 20.46 7.21
C GLY A 130 -2.07 20.78 8.44
N GLN A 131 -2.68 20.74 9.62
CA GLN A 131 -1.92 20.66 10.86
C GLN A 131 -0.85 19.58 10.60
N PRO A 132 0.45 19.85 10.81
CA PRO A 132 1.41 18.77 10.75
C PRO A 132 0.95 17.77 11.80
N THR A 133 0.31 16.69 11.36
CA THR A 133 0.49 15.41 12.02
C THR A 133 1.99 15.29 12.16
N PRO A 134 2.51 15.01 13.37
CA PRO A 134 3.92 14.72 13.46
C PRO A 134 4.16 13.64 12.42
N MET A 135 4.95 13.98 11.40
CA MET A 135 5.70 12.99 10.63
C MET A 135 6.23 12.04 11.71
N PRO A 136 6.09 10.71 11.58
CA PRO A 136 6.80 9.82 12.49
C PRO A 136 8.23 10.34 12.45
N THR A 137 8.66 10.98 13.52
CA THR A 137 10.05 11.32 13.70
C THR A 137 10.67 9.94 13.70
N LEU A 138 11.40 9.63 12.62
CA LEU A 138 12.30 8.49 12.59
C LEU A 138 12.92 8.44 13.98
N PRO A 139 12.82 7.29 14.69
CA PRO A 139 13.51 7.13 15.95
C PRO A 139 14.92 7.69 15.77
N PRO A 140 15.44 8.51 16.70
CA PRO A 140 16.70 9.24 16.52
C PRO A 140 17.93 8.37 16.22
N ASP A 141 17.76 7.05 16.11
CA ASP A 141 18.77 6.06 15.79
C ASP A 141 18.31 5.23 14.58
N ILE A 142 18.47 5.75 13.35
CA ILE A 142 18.42 4.93 12.13
C ILE A 142 19.68 4.07 12.13
N LEU A 143 19.53 2.75 12.28
CA LEU A 143 20.64 1.81 12.22
C LEU A 143 20.68 1.17 10.83
N TYR A 144 21.50 1.73 9.93
CA TYR A 144 21.70 1.14 8.61
C TYR A 144 22.15 -0.32 8.75
N GLY A 145 21.54 -1.22 8.00
CA GLY A 145 21.79 -2.66 8.09
C GLY A 145 20.95 -3.43 9.11
N ASP A 146 20.15 -2.78 9.96
CA ASP A 146 19.11 -3.40 10.79
C ASP A 146 17.80 -3.45 9.99
N LEU A 147 17.55 -4.55 9.29
CA LEU A 147 16.44 -4.67 8.34
C LEU A 147 15.14 -5.16 9.00
N ASN A 148 15.23 -5.74 10.20
CA ASN A 148 14.06 -6.18 10.96
C ASN A 148 13.65 -5.19 12.08
N GLY A 149 14.46 -4.15 12.34
CA GLY A 149 14.21 -3.11 13.31
C GLY A 149 14.40 -3.55 14.76
N ASP A 150 15.22 -4.57 15.02
CA ASP A 150 15.41 -5.12 16.37
C ASP A 150 16.54 -4.45 17.18
N GLY A 151 17.23 -3.48 16.57
CA GLY A 151 18.34 -2.73 17.14
C GLY A 151 19.70 -3.44 17.02
N GLY A 152 19.77 -4.58 16.34
CA GLY A 152 20.98 -5.33 16.02
C GLY A 152 21.28 -5.35 14.52
N ILE A 153 22.55 -5.56 14.17
CA ILE A 153 22.96 -5.88 12.79
C ILE A 153 23.58 -7.27 12.82
N ASP A 154 22.81 -8.28 12.43
CA ASP A 154 23.20 -9.68 12.53
C ASP A 154 22.81 -10.55 11.32
N THR A 155 22.88 -11.88 11.51
CA THR A 155 22.61 -12.85 10.44
C THR A 155 21.16 -12.86 9.94
N ILE A 156 20.22 -12.34 10.72
CA ILE A 156 18.82 -12.18 10.32
C ILE A 156 18.72 -11.09 9.25
N ASP A 157 19.41 -9.95 9.44
CA ASP A 157 19.49 -8.88 8.45
C ASP A 157 20.18 -9.35 7.17
N LEU A 158 21.22 -10.17 7.30
CA LEU A 158 21.89 -10.75 6.14
C LEU A 158 20.96 -11.64 5.31
N PHE A 159 20.07 -12.39 5.96
CA PHE A 159 19.07 -13.20 5.28
C PHE A 159 18.03 -12.34 4.57
N LEU A 160 17.55 -11.30 5.25
CA LEU A 160 16.58 -10.34 4.72
C LEU A 160 17.14 -9.55 3.52
N MET A 161 18.38 -9.07 3.62
CA MET A 161 19.12 -8.43 2.52
C MET A 161 19.22 -9.37 1.31
N LYS A 162 19.53 -10.65 1.53
CA LYS A 162 19.58 -11.64 0.46
C LYS A 162 18.22 -11.85 -0.19
N GLY A 163 17.14 -11.81 0.59
CA GLY A 163 15.75 -11.84 0.09
C GLY A 163 15.43 -10.67 -0.84
N LEU A 164 15.85 -9.46 -0.46
CA LEU A 164 15.69 -8.23 -1.25
C LEU A 164 16.47 -8.27 -2.56
N VAL A 165 17.77 -8.58 -2.50
CA VAL A 165 18.65 -8.64 -3.68
C VAL A 165 18.18 -9.69 -4.69
N LEU A 166 17.65 -10.83 -4.20
CA LEU A 166 17.12 -11.89 -5.05
C LEU A 166 15.67 -11.66 -5.49
N LYS A 167 15.01 -10.60 -5.01
CA LYS A 167 13.59 -10.30 -5.26
C LYS A 167 12.65 -11.45 -4.88
N ILE A 168 13.01 -12.19 -3.83
CA ILE A 168 12.21 -13.29 -3.29
C ILE A 168 11.27 -12.77 -2.18
N GLN A 169 11.58 -11.60 -1.62
CA GLN A 169 10.79 -10.90 -0.62
C GLN A 169 10.71 -9.42 -1.01
N GLU A 170 9.50 -8.87 -1.07
CA GLU A 170 9.32 -7.42 -1.16
C GLU A 170 9.52 -6.83 0.24
N GLY A 171 10.47 -5.89 0.34
CA GLY A 171 10.73 -5.17 1.57
C GLY A 171 9.80 -3.97 1.72
N THR A 172 9.74 -3.41 2.93
CA THR A 172 9.09 -2.11 3.14
C THR A 172 9.98 -0.98 2.62
N GLU A 173 9.42 0.22 2.38
CA GLU A 173 10.21 1.39 1.99
C GLU A 173 11.35 1.67 3.00
N ASN A 174 11.07 1.54 4.30
CA ASN A 174 12.08 1.68 5.35
C ASN A 174 13.17 0.63 5.21
N MET A 175 12.81 -0.62 4.93
CA MET A 175 13.76 -1.71 4.73
C MET A 175 14.67 -1.46 3.52
N HIS A 176 14.17 -0.83 2.45
CA HIS A 176 14.97 -0.44 1.30
C HIS A 176 15.98 0.66 1.65
N VAL A 177 15.60 1.64 2.46
CA VAL A 177 16.53 2.68 2.95
C VAL A 177 17.61 2.08 3.84
N LEU A 178 17.23 1.19 4.77
CA LEU A 178 18.17 0.51 5.68
C LEU A 178 19.09 -0.48 4.95
N ALA A 179 18.68 -0.95 3.77
CA ALA A 179 19.42 -1.89 2.94
C ALA A 179 20.35 -1.22 1.92
N ASP A 180 20.22 0.08 1.65
CA ASP A 180 21.16 0.82 0.80
C ASP A 180 22.36 1.28 1.65
N LEU A 181 23.38 0.43 1.74
CA LEU A 181 24.52 0.60 2.66
C LEU A 181 25.65 1.41 2.03
N ASN A 182 25.61 1.59 0.71
CA ASN A 182 26.57 2.41 -0.03
C ASN A 182 26.01 3.80 -0.39
N GLY A 183 24.70 4.02 -0.25
CA GLY A 183 24.01 5.28 -0.51
C GLY A 183 23.80 5.59 -2.01
N ASP A 184 23.80 4.59 -2.88
CA ASP A 184 23.68 4.76 -4.33
C ASP A 184 22.23 4.77 -4.84
N GLY A 185 21.27 4.54 -3.95
CA GLY A 185 19.84 4.50 -4.24
C GLY A 185 19.34 3.15 -4.76
N PHE A 186 20.21 2.13 -4.81
CA PHE A 186 19.86 0.77 -5.23
C PHE A 186 20.21 -0.23 -4.13
N VAL A 187 19.36 -1.27 -3.97
CA VAL A 187 19.65 -2.40 -3.09
C VAL A 187 20.12 -3.57 -3.93
N ASP A 188 21.42 -3.86 -3.90
CA ASP A 188 22.01 -4.91 -4.74
C ASP A 188 23.14 -5.72 -4.05
N SER A 189 23.90 -6.48 -4.85
CA SER A 189 24.98 -7.33 -4.38
C SER A 189 26.12 -6.59 -3.66
N MET A 190 26.26 -5.28 -3.86
CA MET A 190 27.21 -4.41 -3.19
C MET A 190 26.82 -4.21 -1.73
N ASP A 191 25.54 -3.96 -1.45
CA ASP A 191 25.01 -3.82 -0.08
C ASP A 191 25.09 -5.12 0.69
N LEU A 192 24.73 -6.23 0.04
CA LEU A 192 24.90 -7.57 0.62
C LEU A 192 26.36 -7.85 1.00
N THR A 193 27.32 -7.34 0.20
CA THR A 193 28.74 -7.46 0.48
C THR A 193 29.16 -6.59 1.67
N LEU A 194 28.63 -5.37 1.77
CA LEU A 194 28.88 -4.46 2.90
C LEU A 194 28.34 -5.02 4.21
N LEU A 195 27.07 -5.47 4.23
CA LEU A 195 26.45 -6.08 5.40
C LEU A 195 27.23 -7.31 5.89
N LYS A 196 27.63 -8.18 4.96
CA LYS A 196 28.48 -9.34 5.28
C LYS A 196 29.83 -8.94 5.86
N ARG A 197 30.46 -7.87 5.36
CA ARG A 197 31.74 -7.37 5.89
C ARG A 197 31.58 -6.79 7.28
N TYR A 198 30.46 -6.11 7.55
CA TYR A 198 30.12 -5.55 8.86
C TYR A 198 29.94 -6.65 9.92
N ILE A 199 29.12 -7.66 9.64
CA ILE A 199 28.89 -8.81 10.54
C ILE A 199 30.21 -9.57 10.82
N LEU A 200 31.09 -9.66 9.82
CA LEU A 200 32.42 -10.26 9.95
C LEU A 200 33.46 -9.34 10.61
N ARG A 201 33.07 -8.15 11.07
CA ARG A 201 33.92 -7.12 11.69
C ARG A 201 35.12 -6.70 10.81
N LYS A 202 34.96 -6.76 9.49
CA LYS A 202 35.95 -6.29 8.52
C LYS A 202 35.84 -4.79 8.24
N ILE A 203 34.65 -4.24 8.51
CA ILE A 203 34.34 -2.81 8.57
C ILE A 203 33.58 -2.58 9.88
N SER A 204 33.63 -1.36 10.41
CA SER A 204 32.91 -0.99 11.63
C SER A 204 31.69 -0.09 11.38
N ASN A 205 31.64 0.57 10.22
CA ASN A 205 30.64 1.56 9.81
C ASN A 205 30.31 1.37 8.33
N PHE A 206 29.17 1.90 7.88
CA PHE A 206 28.78 1.96 6.47
C PHE A 206 29.12 3.32 5.85
N HIS A 207 29.32 3.39 4.54
CA HIS A 207 29.68 4.66 3.88
C HIS A 207 28.51 5.65 3.85
N VAL A 208 27.28 5.13 3.89
CA VAL A 208 26.05 5.92 4.00
C VAL A 208 25.95 6.71 5.31
N GLU A 209 26.76 6.36 6.34
CA GLU A 209 26.78 7.04 7.64
C GLU A 209 27.70 8.27 7.69
N GLU A 210 28.42 8.59 6.59
CA GLU A 210 29.38 9.72 6.53
C GLU A 210 28.82 10.99 5.87
N GLY A 211 27.53 11.00 5.48
CA GLY A 211 26.87 12.09 4.73
C GLY A 211 25.89 12.95 5.52
#